data_AF-A0A9Q0Q3N9-F1
#
_entry.id   AF-A0A9Q0Q3N9-F1
#
_cell.length_a   1.000
_cell.length_b   1.000
_cell.length_c   1.000
_cell.angle_alpha   90.00
_cell.angle_beta   90.00
_cell.angle_gamma   90.00
#
_symmetry.space_group_name_H-M   'P 1'
#
loop_
_entity.id
_entity.type
_entity.pdbx_description
1 polymer ?
#
loop_
_entity_poly.entity_id
_entity_poly.type
_entity_poly.pdbx_seq_one_letter_code
_entity_poly.pdbx_strand_id
1 'polypeptide(L)'
;MPCLNISTNVSLDGINTSAILSEASSQVAKIIGKPESYVMIVGDVNKKLSSAIATILESKLSVPKSRFFLKFFDSKGSHFGWNGSTF
;
A
#
# COMPACT_ATOMS: atom_id res chain seq x y z
N MET A 1 3.00 -0.39 12.11
CA MET A 1 3.10 0.53 10.95
C MET A 1 2.67 -0.20 9.68
N PRO A 2 1.62 0.25 8.96
CA PRO A 2 1.36 -0.20 7.60
C PRO A 2 2.55 0.17 6.71
N CYS A 3 3.04 -0.78 5.94
CA CYS A 3 3.93 -0.47 4.83
C CYS A 3 3.25 -0.89 3.54
N LEU A 4 3.12 0.04 2.60
CA LEU A 4 2.74 -0.25 1.23
C LEU A 4 4.01 -0.27 0.38
N ASN A 5 4.36 -1.44 -0.15
CA ASN A 5 5.42 -1.57 -1.14
C ASN A 5 4.80 -1.93 -2.49
N ILE A 6 5.13 -1.17 -3.54
CA ILE A 6 4.69 -1.43 -4.91
C ILE A 6 5.93 -1.76 -5.73
N SER A 7 5.96 -2.97 -6.28
CA SER A 7 7.00 -3.41 -7.22
C SER A 7 6.33 -3.76 -8.55
N THR A 8 6.86 -3.22 -9.65
CA THR A 8 6.30 -3.40 -10.99
C THR A 8 7.41 -3.57 -12.02
N ASN A 9 7.10 -4.30 -13.09
CA ASN A 9 7.95 -4.41 -14.28
C ASN A 9 7.60 -3.38 -15.37
N VAL A 10 6.63 -2.50 -15.13
CA VAL A 10 6.30 -1.37 -16.00
C VAL A 10 7.41 -0.33 -15.92
N SER A 11 7.88 0.17 -17.08
CA SER A 11 8.82 1.30 -17.09
C SER A 11 8.17 2.52 -16.45
N LEU A 12 8.91 3.18 -15.56
CA LEU A 12 8.45 4.35 -14.82
C LEU A 12 8.91 5.67 -15.48
N ASP A 13 9.51 5.60 -16.67
CA ASP A 13 9.97 6.79 -17.39
C ASP A 13 8.82 7.74 -17.71
N GLY A 14 8.93 8.99 -17.26
CA GLY A 14 7.87 9.99 -17.41
C GLY A 14 6.63 9.76 -16.53
N ILE A 15 6.62 8.73 -15.67
CA ILE A 15 5.54 8.48 -14.72
C ILE A 15 5.80 9.24 -13.42
N ASN A 16 4.80 10.00 -12.98
CA ASN A 16 4.86 10.70 -11.69
C ASN A 16 4.59 9.72 -10.52
N THR A 17 5.65 9.06 -10.06
CA THR A 17 5.59 8.06 -8.97
C THR A 17 5.19 8.68 -7.62
N SER A 18 5.58 9.92 -7.33
CA SER A 18 5.24 10.58 -6.06
C SER A 18 3.74 10.84 -5.95
N ALA A 19 3.07 11.18 -7.05
CA ALA A 19 1.61 11.30 -7.10
C ALA A 19 0.92 9.95 -6.83
N ILE A 20 1.41 8.86 -7.42
CA ILE A 20 0.90 7.50 -7.19
C ILE A 20 1.07 7.10 -5.72
N LEU A 21 2.25 7.32 -5.15
CA LEU A 21 2.55 6.96 -3.77
C LEU A 21 1.74 7.80 -2.77
N SER A 22 1.57 9.10 -3.02
CA SER A 22 0.75 9.99 -2.20
C SER A 22 -0.73 9.62 -2.24
N GLU A 23 -1.27 9.31 -3.42
CA GLU A 23 -2.66 8.88 -3.57
C GLU A 23 -2.91 7.53 -2.89
N ALA A 24 -2.02 6.56 -3.11
CA ALA A 24 -2.13 5.24 -2.53
C ALA A 24 -2.02 5.27 -0.99
N SER A 25 -1.04 5.99 -0.45
CA SER A 25 -0.86 6.15 0.99
C SER A 25 -2.05 6.87 1.64
N SER A 26 -2.60 7.90 1.01
CA SER A 26 -3.81 8.60 1.48
C SER A 26 -5.04 7.67 1.53
N GLN A 27 -5.25 6.86 0.49
CA GLN A 27 -6.34 5.88 0.44
C GLN A 27 -6.19 4.82 1.53
N VAL A 28 -4.97 4.31 1.71
CA VAL A 28 -4.63 3.35 2.78
C VAL A 28 -4.96 3.95 4.16
N ALA A 29 -4.48 5.16 4.45
CA ALA A 29 -4.73 5.84 5.73
C ALA A 29 -6.24 6.06 5.99
N LYS A 30 -7.00 6.51 4.97
CA LYS A 30 -8.45 6.72 5.08
C LYS A 30 -9.21 5.43 5.36
N ILE A 31 -8.90 4.36 4.63
CA ILE A 31 -9.60 3.07 4.76
C ILE A 31 -9.35 2.45 6.14
N ILE A 32 -8.15 2.63 6.66
CA ILE A 32 -7.77 2.03 7.94
C ILE A 32 -8.16 2.88 9.14
N GLY A 33 -8.33 4.20 8.98
CA GLY A 33 -8.79 5.09 10.04
C GLY A 33 -7.79 5.28 11.19
N LYS A 34 -6.52 4.93 10.98
CA LYS A 34 -5.41 5.19 11.91
C LYS A 34 -4.32 5.98 11.17
N PRO A 35 -3.48 6.76 11.89
CA PRO A 35 -2.28 7.35 11.32
C PRO A 35 -1.42 6.27 10.65
N GLU A 36 -0.66 6.65 9.62
CA GLU A 36 0.25 5.81 8.81
C GLU A 36 1.25 4.95 9.60
N SER A 37 1.26 5.02 10.94
CA SER A 37 2.15 4.28 11.83
C SER A 37 1.50 3.08 12.55
N TYR A 38 0.18 2.81 12.46
CA TYR A 38 -0.49 1.93 13.46
C TYR A 38 -1.42 0.80 12.97
N VAL A 39 -1.20 0.24 11.79
CA VAL A 39 -2.21 -0.58 11.11
C VAL A 39 -2.02 -2.08 11.27
N MET A 40 -3.15 -2.76 11.50
CA MET A 40 -3.37 -4.23 11.54
C MET A 40 -4.22 -4.70 10.34
N ILE A 41 -4.17 -5.99 10.03
CA ILE A 41 -4.97 -6.63 8.98
C ILE A 41 -6.38 -6.99 9.48
N VAL A 42 -7.41 -6.57 8.73
CA VAL A 42 -8.81 -7.01 8.92
C VAL A 42 -9.39 -7.39 7.56
N GLY A 43 -10.15 -8.49 7.46
CA GLY A 43 -10.61 -9.04 6.17
C GLY A 43 -11.36 -8.05 5.27
N ASP A 44 -12.22 -7.20 5.83
CA ASP A 44 -12.93 -6.16 5.07
C ASP A 44 -12.06 -4.96 4.69
N VAL A 45 -11.04 -4.66 5.50
CA VAL A 45 -10.04 -3.63 5.20
C VAL A 45 -9.21 -4.07 4.00
N ASN A 46 -8.78 -5.33 3.95
CA ASN A 46 -8.00 -5.85 2.81
C ASN A 46 -8.78 -5.75 1.49
N LYS A 47 -10.08 -6.06 1.47
CA LYS A 47 -10.92 -5.92 0.26
C LYS A 47 -10.98 -4.47 -0.21
N LYS A 48 -11.20 -3.52 0.70
CA LYS A 48 -11.23 -2.08 0.39
C LYS A 48 -9.88 -1.59 -0.11
N LEU A 49 -8.79 -2.00 0.54
CA LEU A 49 -7.42 -1.68 0.12
C LEU A 49 -7.12 -2.26 -1.27
N SER A 50 -7.45 -3.52 -1.51
CA SER A 50 -7.26 -4.15 -2.82
C SER A 50 -7.98 -3.39 -3.92
N SER A 51 -9.24 -2.99 -3.69
CA SER A 51 -10.00 -2.21 -4.67
C SER A 51 -9.39 -0.83 -4.91
N ALA A 52 -8.97 -0.13 -3.86
CA ALA A 52 -8.41 1.21 -3.98
C ALA A 52 -7.06 1.19 -4.73
N ILE A 53 -6.15 0.29 -4.34
CA ILE A 53 -4.85 0.13 -5.01
C ILE A 53 -5.04 -0.32 -6.45
N ALA A 54 -5.97 -1.23 -6.73
CA ALA A 54 -6.24 -1.67 -8.10
C ALA A 54 -6.66 -0.53 -9.03
N THR A 55 -7.51 0.39 -8.56
CA THR A 55 -7.92 1.57 -9.34
C THR A 55 -6.75 2.50 -9.63
N ILE A 56 -5.84 2.69 -8.67
CA ILE A 56 -4.65 3.53 -8.86
C ILE A 56 -3.69 2.90 -9.89
N LEU A 57 -3.40 1.60 -9.77
CA LEU A 57 -2.51 0.92 -10.71
C LEU A 57 -3.08 0.86 -12.12
N GLU A 58 -4.39 0.65 -12.26
CA GLU A 58 -5.07 0.65 -13.56
C GLU A 58 -5.07 2.05 -14.20
N SER A 59 -5.38 3.10 -13.44
CA SER A 59 -5.48 4.47 -13.96
C SER A 59 -4.13 5.13 -14.22
N LYS A 60 -3.12 4.86 -13.38
CA LYS A 60 -1.83 5.57 -13.42
C LYS A 60 -0.72 4.79 -14.10
N LEU A 61 -0.77 3.45 -14.04
CA LEU A 61 0.24 2.58 -14.64
C LEU A 61 -0.30 1.76 -15.80
N SER A 62 -1.60 1.90 -16.12
CA SER A 62 -2.26 1.09 -17.17
C SER A 62 -2.09 -0.41 -16.98
N VAL A 63 -1.96 -0.86 -15.73
CA VAL A 63 -1.84 -2.28 -15.40
C VAL A 63 -3.24 -2.86 -15.14
N PRO A 64 -3.71 -3.84 -15.93
CA PRO A 64 -5.01 -4.45 -15.70
C PRO A 64 -5.07 -5.16 -14.34
N LYS A 65 -6.24 -5.14 -13.68
CA LYS A 65 -6.46 -5.76 -12.36
C LYS A 65 -6.09 -7.24 -12.27
N SER A 66 -6.07 -7.94 -13.41
CA SER A 66 -5.68 -9.34 -13.52
C SER A 66 -4.17 -9.60 -13.56
N ARG A 67 -3.32 -8.56 -13.60
CA ARG A 67 -1.86 -8.70 -13.81
C ARG A 67 -0.99 -8.41 -12.60
N PHE A 68 -1.57 -8.20 -11.43
CA PHE A 68 -0.82 -8.02 -10.19
C PHE A 68 -1.47 -8.78 -9.04
N PHE A 69 -0.69 -8.99 -7.99
CA PHE A 69 -1.15 -9.51 -6.71
C PHE A 69 -0.86 -8.48 -5.62
N LEU A 70 -1.72 -8.44 -4.61
CA LEU A 70 -1.49 -7.69 -3.39
C LEU A 70 -1.34 -8.68 -2.24
N LYS A 71 -0.24 -8.57 -1.50
CA LYS A 71 0.03 -9.41 -0.34
C LYS A 71 -0.05 -8.56 0.91
N PHE A 72 -0.92 -8.98 1.83
CA PHE A 72 -1.09 -8.34 3.13
C PHE A 72 -0.32 -9.15 4.17
N PHE A 73 0.52 -8.47 4.96
CA PHE A 73 1.24 -9.07 6.07
C PHE A 73 0.94 -8.32 7.37
N ASP A 74 0.63 -9.07 8.42
CA ASP A 74 0.55 -8.54 9.78
C ASP A 74 1.84 -8.90 10.50
N SER A 75 2.69 -7.89 10.73
CA SER A 75 3.98 -8.06 11.38
C SER A 75 3.86 -7.69 12.85
N LYS A 76 4.36 -8.56 13.73
CA LYS A 76 4.50 -8.26 15.16
C LYS A 76 5.36 -7.01 15.35
N GLY A 77 5.06 -6.20 16.38
CA GLY A 77 5.83 -4.99 16.71
C GLY A 77 7.33 -5.28 16.88
N SER A 78 7.66 -6.41 17.53
CA SER A 78 9.03 -6.88 17.73
C SER A 78 9.81 -7.17 16.44
N HIS A 79 9.15 -7.26 15.29
CA HIS A 79 9.79 -7.42 13.99
C HIS A 79 9.97 -6.09 13.25
N PHE A 80 9.57 -4.97 13.84
CA PHE A 80 9.61 -3.65 13.23
C PHE A 80 10.57 -2.74 14.01
N GLY A 81 11.72 -2.44 13.40
CA GLY A 81 12.73 -1.54 13.97
C GLY A 81 12.42 -0.06 13.72
N TRP A 82 12.60 0.78 14.74
CA TRP A 82 12.47 2.25 14.63
C TRP A 82 13.31 2.95 15.69
N ASN A 83 13.99 4.04 15.30
CA ASN A 83 14.79 4.90 16.18
C ASN A 83 15.78 4.15 17.11
N GLY A 84 16.47 3.12 16.59
CA GLY A 84 17.43 2.33 17.36
C GLY A 84 16.83 1.27 18.29
N SER A 85 15.51 1.05 18.26
CA SER A 85 14.79 0.00 19.01
C SER A 85 13.84 -0.78 18.09
N THR A 86 13.06 -1.70 18.64
CA THR A 86 11.86 -2.28 18.02
C THR A 86 10.61 -1.74 18.69
N PHE A 87 9.46 -1.87 18.02
CA PHE A 87 8.14 -1.60 18.59
C PHE A 87 7.66 -2.70 19.54
#